data_AF-A0A9X2FYE6-F1
#
_entry.id   AF-A0A9X2FYE6-F1
#
_cell.length_a   1.000
_cell.length_b   1.000
_cell.length_c   1.000
_cell.angle_alpha   90.00
_cell.angle_beta   90.00
_cell.angle_gamma   90.00
#
_symmetry.space_group_name_H-M   'P 1'
#
loop_
_entity.id
_entity.type
_entity.pdbx_description
1 polymer ?
#
loop_
_entity_poly.entity_id
_entity_poly.type
_entity_poly.pdbx_seq_one_letter_code
_entity_poly.pdbx_strand_id
1 'polypeptide(L)' 'MAFDSFTDFVAMGGYGLYVWLSFFLSFVVLAGVALETLLAKRQLVKKSRQLQQRQQRLARRTANRAAVGDGNEPKT' A
#
# COMPACT_ATOMS: atom_id res chain seq x y z
N MET A 1 17.88 -35.62 30.21
CA MET A 1 16.60 -34.88 30.30
C MET A 1 16.01 -34.85 28.90
N ALA A 2 14.70 -34.64 28.67
CA ALA A 2 14.11 -34.86 27.33
C ALA A 2 14.67 -33.97 26.21
N PHE A 3 15.39 -32.90 26.56
CA PHE A 3 16.16 -32.04 25.67
C PHE A 3 17.40 -31.57 26.43
N ASP A 4 18.61 -31.92 25.99
CA ASP A 4 19.85 -31.53 26.66
C ASP A 4 20.38 -30.17 26.16
N SER A 5 19.79 -29.61 25.09
CA SER A 5 20.20 -28.31 24.55
C SER A 5 19.10 -27.63 23.73
N PHE A 6 19.22 -26.31 23.57
CA PHE A 6 18.37 -25.52 22.66
C PHE A 6 18.45 -26.02 21.21
N THR A 7 19.61 -26.56 20.82
CA THR A 7 19.82 -27.17 19.51
C THR A 7 18.98 -28.44 19.33
N ASP A 8 18.86 -29.30 20.34
CA ASP A 8 17.98 -30.48 20.29
C ASP A 8 16.50 -30.13 20.21
N PHE A 9 16.11 -28.98 20.79
CA PHE A 9 14.75 -28.47 20.63
C PHE A 9 14.48 -27.98 19.20
N VAL A 10 15.47 -27.37 18.54
CA VAL A 10 15.36 -26.90 17.15
C VAL A 10 15.53 -28.04 16.15
N ALA A 11 16.31 -29.07 16.48
CA ALA A 11 16.58 -30.21 15.62
C ALA A 11 15.59 -31.37 15.83
N MET A 12 15.00 -31.52 17.03
CA MET A 12 14.11 -32.61 17.46
C MET A 12 14.36 -33.92 16.70
N GLY A 13 15.56 -34.48 16.86
CA GLY A 13 15.93 -35.77 16.26
C GLY A 13 15.84 -35.85 14.73
N GLY A 14 15.89 -34.72 14.02
CA GLY A 14 15.85 -34.62 12.55
C GLY A 14 14.59 -33.97 11.97
N TYR A 15 13.53 -33.76 12.77
CA TYR A 15 12.25 -33.24 12.28
C TYR A 15 12.06 -31.73 12.45
N GLY A 16 12.87 -31.07 13.27
CA GLY A 16 12.65 -29.65 13.56
C GLY A 16 12.78 -28.76 12.32
N LEU A 17 13.63 -29.13 11.37
CA LEU A 17 13.78 -28.43 10.08
C LEU A 17 12.46 -28.39 9.29
N TYR A 18 11.69 -29.49 9.28
CA TYR A 18 10.37 -29.55 8.63
C TYR A 18 9.34 -28.65 9.30
N VAL A 19 9.34 -28.61 10.63
CA VAL A 19 8.41 -27.78 11.41
C VAL A 19 8.71 -26.30 11.13
N TRP A 20 9.97 -25.89 11.24
CA TRP A 20 10.37 -24.50 10.99
C TRP A 20 10.10 -24.06 9.55
N LEU A 21 10.34 -24.90 8.55
CA LEU A 21 9.98 -24.61 7.16
C LEU A 21 8.46 -24.44 6.98
N SER A 22 7.65 -25.27 7.64
CA SER A 22 6.18 -25.17 7.57
C SER A 22 5.66 -23.88 8.21
N PHE A 23 6.23 -23.48 9.35
CA PHE A 23 5.93 -22.19 9.98
C PHE A 23 6.39 -21.02 9.11
N PHE A 24 7.59 -21.11 8.53
CA PHE A 24 8.12 -20.08 7.65
C PHE A 24 7.26 -19.93 6.40
N LEU A 25 6.87 -21.03 5.76
CA LEU A 25 5.98 -21.02 4.61
C LEU A 25 4.62 -20.38 4.94
N SER A 26 4.04 -20.74 6.08
CA SER A 26 2.79 -20.13 6.56
C SER A 26 2.97 -18.62 6.78
N PHE A 27 4.08 -18.21 7.39
CA PHE A 27 4.38 -16.80 7.62
C PHE A 27 4.58 -16.04 6.30
N VAL A 28 5.23 -16.65 5.30
CA VAL A 28 5.42 -16.07 3.97
C VAL A 28 4.08 -15.86 3.27
N VAL A 29 3.15 -16.83 3.34
CA VAL A 29 1.81 -16.66 2.77
C VAL A 29 1.07 -15.51 3.46
N LEU A 30 1.11 -15.47 4.80
CA LEU A 30 0.46 -14.41 5.58
C LEU A 30 1.06 -13.03 5.26
N ALA A 31 2.39 -12.95 5.20
CA ALA A 31 3.12 -11.75 4.83
C ALA A 31 2.80 -11.31 3.40
N GLY A 32 2.67 -12.24 2.46
CA GLY A 32 2.28 -11.97 1.07
C GLY A 32 0.91 -11.27 1.00
N VAL A 33 -0.10 -11.82 1.68
CA VAL A 33 -1.44 -11.22 1.74
C VAL A 33 -1.43 -9.87 2.46
N ALA A 34 -0.67 -9.75 3.55
CA ALA A 34 -0.52 -8.49 4.27
C ALA A 34 0.13 -7.40 3.40
N LEU A 35 1.19 -7.76 2.67
CA LEU A 35 1.90 -6.88 1.74
C LEU A 35 0.99 -6.44 0.59
N GLU A 36 0.25 -7.35 -0.02
CA GLU A 36 -0.76 -7.01 -1.03
C GLU A 36 -1.76 -5.99 -0.48
N THR A 37 -2.28 -6.22 0.73
CA THR A 37 -3.23 -5.32 1.38
C THR A 37 -2.63 -3.93 1.61
N LEU A 38 -1.39 -3.85 2.09
CA LEU A 38 -0.67 -2.60 2.33
C LEU A 38 -0.40 -1.85 1.01
N LEU A 39 0.03 -2.56 -0.02
CA LEU A 39 0.29 -2.01 -1.35
C LEU A 39 -1.01 -1.52 -2.00
N ALA A 40 -2.09 -2.29 -1.92
CA ALA A 40 -3.40 -1.93 -2.43
C ALA A 40 -3.93 -0.65 -1.75
N LYS A 41 -3.84 -0.56 -0.41
CA LYS A 41 -4.19 0.66 0.33
C LYS A 41 -3.37 1.87 -0.15
N ARG A 42 -2.06 1.71 -0.35
CA ARG A 42 -1.19 2.77 -0.88
C ARG A 42 -1.56 3.19 -2.31
N GLN A 43 -1.93 2.24 -3.15
CA GLN A 43 -2.36 2.53 -4.53
C GLN A 43 -3.68 3.30 -4.56
N LEU A 44 -4.65 2.96 -3.70
CA LEU A 44 -5.91 3.68 -3.59
C LEU A 44 -5.70 5.14 -3.16
N VAL A 45 -4.83 5.38 -2.17
CA VAL A 45 -4.48 6.74 -1.72
C VAL A 45 -3.79 7.54 -2.84
N LYS A 46 -2.86 6.92 -3.59
CA LYS A 46 -2.21 7.56 -4.74
C LYS A 46 -3.22 7.97 -5.82
N LYS A 47 -4.15 7.06 -6.18
CA LYS A 47 -5.18 7.35 -7.20
C LYS A 47 -6.09 8.50 -6.77
N SER A 48 -6.51 8.54 -5.50
CA SER A 48 -7.33 9.64 -4.97
C SER A 48 -6.63 11.00 -5.07
N ARG A 49 -5.36 11.09 -4.67
CA ARG A 49 -4.56 12.33 -4.80
C ARG A 49 -4.44 12.82 -6.23
N GLN A 50 -4.25 11.91 -7.18
CA GLN A 50 -4.07 12.26 -8.59
C GLN A 50 -5.36 12.80 -9.21
N LEU A 51 -6.52 12.28 -8.82
CA LEU A 51 -7.83 12.79 -9.23
C LEU A 51 -8.11 14.17 -8.61
N GLN A 52 -7.84 14.35 -7.32
CA GLN A 52 -8.01 15.65 -6.64
C GLN A 52 -7.18 16.76 -7.31
N GLN A 53 -5.92 16.49 -7.65
CA GLN A 53 -5.07 17.46 -8.34
C GLN A 53 -5.62 17.84 -9.73
N ARG A 54 -6.21 16.90 -10.47
CA ARG A 54 -6.84 17.19 -11.77
C ARG A 54 -8.09 18.07 -11.61
N GLN A 55 -8.94 17.77 -10.64
CA GLN A 55 -10.14 18.57 -10.37
C GLN A 55 -9.78 20.00 -9.95
N GLN A 56 -8.76 20.18 -9.10
CA GLN A 56 -8.28 21.52 -8.70
C GLN A 56 -7.76 22.34 -9.89
N ARG A 57 -7.09 21.71 -10.86
CA ARG A 57 -6.61 22.39 -12.08
C ARG A 57 -7.77 22.83 -12.98
N LEU A 58 -8.80 22.00 -13.12
CA LEU A 58 -10.00 22.34 -13.89
C LEU A 58 -10.78 23.47 -13.22
N ALA A 59 -10.97 23.41 -11.90
CA ALA A 59 -11.63 24.45 -11.12
C ALA A 59 -10.89 25.82 -11.22
N ARG A 60 -9.55 25.81 -11.19
CA ARG A 60 -8.77 27.04 -11.43
C ARG A 60 -8.93 27.58 -12.85
N ARG A 61 -9.02 26.70 -13.86
CA ARG A 61 -9.21 27.13 -15.26
C ARG A 61 -10.59 27.72 -15.50
N THR A 62 -11.65 27.15 -14.92
CA THR A 62 -13.00 27.73 -15.00
C THR A 62 -13.09 29.05 -14.24
N ALA A 63 -12.49 29.15 -13.04
CA ALA A 63 -12.42 30.42 -12.30
C ALA A 63 -11.68 31.51 -13.09
N ASN A 64 -10.53 31.18 -13.69
CA ASN A 64 -9.77 32.16 -14.48
C ASN A 64 -10.48 32.53 -15.79
N ARG A 65 -11.22 31.59 -16.41
CA ARG A 65 -12.02 31.87 -17.61
C ARG A 65 -13.26 32.72 -17.31
N ALA A 66 -13.87 32.54 -16.14
CA ALA A 66 -14.95 33.41 -15.67
C ALA A 66 -14.44 34.83 -15.40
N ALA A 67 -13.26 34.98 -14.78
CA ALA A 67 -12.63 36.28 -14.56
C ALA A 67 -12.18 36.98 -15.85
N VAL A 68 -11.72 36.22 -16.86
CA VAL A 68 -11.33 36.77 -18.17
C VAL A 68 -12.52 37.09 -19.07
N GLY A 69 -13.66 36.39 -18.90
CA GLY A 69 -14.89 36.65 -19.66
C GLY A 69 -15.68 37.88 -19.21
N ASP A 70 -15.56 38.25 -17.93
CA ASP A 70 -16.23 39.41 -17.32
C ASP A 70 -15.52 40.75 -17.61
N GLY A 71 -14.20 40.72 -17.87
CA GLY A 71 -13.41 41.91 -18.17
C GLY A 71 -13.50 42.43 -19.61
N ASN A 72 -14.29 41.78 -20.49
CA ASN A 72 -14.29 42.05 -21.93
C ASN A 72 -15.63 42.56 -22.48
N GLU A 73 -16.47 43.17 -21.64
CA GLU A 73 -17.57 44.02 -22.13
C GLU A 73 -16.99 45.34 -22.69
N PRO A 74 -17.02 45.59 -24.01
CA PRO A 74 -16.80 46.93 -24.53
C PRO A 74 -18.01 47.77 -24.10
N LYS A 75 -17.83 48.60 -23.07
CA LYS A 75 -18.78 49.66 -22.74
C LYS A 75 -18.77 50.66 -23.90
N THR A 76 -19.71 50.48 -24.82
CA THR A 76 -20.14 51.48 -25.81
C THR A 76 -20.93 52.57 -25.13
#